data_AF-A0A430QL41-F1
#
_entry.id   AF-A0A430QL41-F1
#
_cell.length_a   1.000
_cell.length_b   1.000
_cell.length_c   1.000
_cell.angle_alpha   90.00
_cell.angle_beta   90.00
_cell.angle_gamma   90.00
#
_symmetry.space_group_name_H-M   'P 1'
#
loop_
_entity.id
_entity.type
_entity.pdbx_description
1 polymer ?
#
loop_
_entity_poly.entity_id
_entity_poly.type
_entity_poly.pdbx_seq_one_letter_code
_entity_poly.pdbx_strand_id
1 'polypeptide(L)'
;MIYNFVSTRYHHFQVSIHKTLKHCDKEMTPNDQTNGGRKIVDICDLVLDYVTQFPFAKDVKSRINLDDIHSSDIDFTRLFVTHKKTEYLLPNIVNGDTKQSIAVPPKTLPPTLKRDLKSHVLFSSIFTNKTSETQTNHLRTERRTSSSCRLSLQKVVTKGGSINLQIGPPSMSVQANGGFRREITMSKDIEEVFEEELTWTLDTEIVVPPGYKTRAELIITEDEYYGKFQVETIFEGSISVKLRDKKDGSVVSVVVINDLSKFLTAKNGFHPIPNSTSAVCFVNEGFCHCHYGIGQRVELQEEKI
;
A
#
# COMPACT_ATOMS: atom_id res chain seq x y z
N MET A 1 -13.92 -41.24 39.88
CA MET A 1 -14.19 -40.29 38.79
C MET A 1 -12.86 -39.64 38.46
N ILE A 2 -12.10 -40.25 37.54
CA ILE A 2 -10.70 -39.87 37.26
C ILE A 2 -10.71 -38.97 36.04
N TYR A 3 -10.25 -37.73 36.24
CA TYR A 3 -10.00 -36.75 35.19
C TYR A 3 -8.89 -37.26 34.28
N ASN A 4 -9.18 -37.50 33.00
CA ASN A 4 -8.16 -37.80 32.00
C ASN A 4 -7.51 -36.48 31.54
N PHE A 5 -6.23 -36.32 31.88
CA PHE A 5 -5.37 -35.25 31.38
C PHE A 5 -5.18 -35.38 29.86
N VAL A 6 -5.61 -34.37 29.11
CA VAL A 6 -5.25 -34.21 27.69
C VAL A 6 -3.85 -33.59 27.65
N SER A 7 -2.84 -34.37 27.27
CA SER A 7 -1.46 -33.89 27.10
C SER A 7 -1.25 -33.38 25.68
N THR A 8 -1.48 -32.09 25.44
CA THR A 8 -1.13 -31.41 24.19
C THR A 8 0.38 -31.20 24.11
N ARG A 9 1.12 -32.03 23.35
CA ARG A 9 2.54 -31.79 23.06
C ARG A 9 2.68 -30.90 21.82
N TYR A 10 2.96 -29.61 22.03
CA TYR A 10 3.35 -28.69 20.95
C TYR A 10 4.76 -29.04 20.44
N HIS A 11 4.86 -29.53 19.20
CA HIS A 11 6.15 -29.64 18.50
C HIS A 11 6.32 -28.40 17.62
N HIS A 12 7.44 -27.70 17.78
CA HIS A 12 7.83 -26.61 16.87
C HIS A 12 8.43 -27.24 15.61
N PHE A 13 7.75 -27.09 14.47
CA PHE A 13 8.25 -27.55 13.18
C PHE A 13 8.92 -26.41 12.42
N GLN A 14 10.03 -26.71 11.75
CA GLN A 14 10.74 -25.75 10.90
C GLN A 14 10.01 -25.63 9.55
N VAL A 15 9.51 -24.44 9.26
CA VAL A 15 8.75 -24.13 8.04
C VAL A 15 9.65 -23.38 7.06
N SER A 16 9.72 -23.85 5.82
CA SER A 16 10.39 -23.14 4.73
C SER A 16 9.36 -22.42 3.85
N ILE A 17 9.53 -21.12 3.64
CA ILE A 17 8.69 -20.29 2.76
C ILE A 17 9.42 -20.12 1.44
N HIS A 18 8.84 -20.60 0.34
CA HIS A 18 9.39 -20.41 -1.00
C HIS A 18 8.55 -19.34 -1.74
N LYS A 19 9.23 -18.30 -2.23
CA LYS A 19 8.60 -17.19 -2.96
C LYS A 19 8.61 -17.49 -4.46
N THR A 20 7.47 -17.33 -5.13
CA THR A 20 7.43 -17.36 -6.60
C THR A 20 6.52 -16.23 -7.07
N LEU A 21 7.09 -15.35 -7.89
CA LEU A 21 6.47 -14.08 -8.30
C LEU A 21 5.63 -14.29 -9.57
N LYS A 22 4.34 -13.95 -9.52
CA LYS A 22 3.51 -13.74 -10.72
C LYS A 22 2.69 -12.47 -10.55
N HIS A 23 2.98 -11.48 -11.38
CA HIS A 23 2.23 -10.23 -11.46
C HIS A 23 0.95 -10.49 -12.26
N CYS A 24 -0.21 -10.13 -11.72
CA CYS A 24 -1.48 -10.26 -12.40
C CYS A 24 -2.18 -8.91 -12.40
N ASP A 25 -2.10 -8.19 -13.52
CA ASP A 25 -2.85 -6.96 -13.73
C ASP A 25 -4.29 -7.33 -14.06
N LYS A 26 -5.21 -7.10 -13.12
CA LYS A 26 -6.65 -7.14 -13.39
C LYS A 26 -7.19 -5.72 -13.37
N GLU A 27 -7.49 -5.20 -14.56
CA GLU A 27 -8.36 -4.03 -14.71
C GLU A 27 -9.76 -4.42 -14.20
N MET A 28 -10.28 -3.68 -13.21
CA MET A 28 -11.66 -3.83 -12.77
C MET A 28 -12.36 -2.48 -12.78
N THR A 29 -13.56 -2.49 -13.34
CA THR A 29 -14.44 -1.34 -13.51
C THR A 29 -14.91 -0.78 -12.16
N PRO A 30 -15.00 0.56 -12.01
CA PRO A 30 -15.39 1.15 -10.74
C PRO A 30 -16.91 1.06 -10.58
N ASN A 31 -17.38 0.50 -9.46
CA ASN A 31 -18.74 0.77 -9.02
C ASN A 31 -18.85 1.00 -7.50
N ASP A 32 -19.59 2.08 -7.25
CA ASP A 32 -20.32 2.59 -6.08
C ASP A 32 -19.67 3.29 -4.87
N GLN A 33 -20.42 4.31 -4.47
CA GLN A 33 -20.15 5.56 -3.76
C GLN A 33 -19.94 5.41 -2.24
N THR A 34 -19.06 6.25 -1.69
CA THR A 34 -19.34 6.97 -0.43
C THR A 34 -18.81 8.41 -0.56
N ASN A 35 -19.71 9.38 -0.38
CA ASN A 35 -19.46 10.81 -0.50
C ASN A 35 -18.57 11.35 0.63
N GLY A 36 -17.25 11.33 0.40
CA GLY A 36 -16.32 12.36 0.85
C GLY A 36 -15.60 12.83 -0.41
N GLY A 37 -15.84 14.07 -0.86
CA GLY A 37 -15.39 14.53 -2.17
C GLY A 37 -13.88 14.30 -2.36
N ARG A 38 -13.52 13.40 -3.28
CA ARG A 38 -12.12 13.14 -3.64
C ARG A 38 -11.50 14.45 -4.12
N LYS A 39 -10.36 14.83 -3.56
CA LYS A 39 -9.64 16.04 -3.94
C LYS A 39 -8.44 15.68 -4.81
N ILE A 40 -8.59 15.85 -6.12
CA ILE A 40 -7.53 15.67 -7.10
C ILE A 40 -7.06 17.06 -7.53
N VAL A 41 -5.75 17.28 -7.54
CA VAL A 41 -5.16 18.56 -7.90
C VAL A 41 -4.07 18.34 -8.94
N ASP A 42 -4.26 18.85 -10.15
CA ASP A 42 -3.27 18.70 -11.22
C ASP A 42 -2.33 19.91 -11.30
N ILE A 43 -1.01 19.66 -11.25
CA ILE A 43 -0.02 20.74 -11.32
C ILE A 43 0.04 21.40 -12.69
N CYS A 44 -0.32 20.71 -13.79
CA CYS A 44 -0.37 21.32 -15.12
C CYS A 44 -1.46 22.37 -15.18
N ASP A 45 -2.66 22.06 -14.67
CA ASP A 45 -3.78 23.01 -14.62
C ASP A 45 -3.39 24.27 -13.83
N LEU A 46 -2.75 24.09 -12.67
CA LEU A 46 -2.29 25.22 -11.85
C LEU A 46 -1.20 26.07 -12.54
N VAL A 47 -0.31 25.44 -13.32
CA VAL A 47 0.69 26.17 -14.13
C VAL A 47 0.00 26.98 -15.22
N LEU A 48 -0.96 26.40 -15.93
CA LEU A 48 -1.72 27.09 -16.98
C LEU A 48 -2.51 28.28 -16.41
N ASP A 49 -3.20 28.09 -15.29
CA ASP A 49 -3.91 29.15 -14.56
C ASP A 49 -2.99 30.30 -14.15
N TYR A 50 -1.75 29.99 -13.73
CA TYR A 50 -0.76 31.00 -13.38
C TYR A 50 -0.24 31.76 -14.61
N VAL A 51 0.06 31.04 -15.69
CA VAL A 51 0.62 31.63 -16.92
C VAL A 51 -0.40 32.54 -17.62
N THR A 52 -1.68 32.17 -17.64
CA THR A 52 -2.73 33.02 -18.22
C THR A 52 -2.89 34.36 -17.51
N GLN A 53 -2.56 34.42 -16.21
CA GLN A 53 -2.60 35.63 -15.38
C GLN A 53 -1.26 36.39 -15.34
N PHE A 54 -0.23 35.88 -16.02
CA PHE A 54 1.11 36.47 -15.95
C PHE A 54 1.19 37.84 -16.65
N PRO A 55 1.89 38.83 -16.08
CA PRO A 55 1.91 40.19 -16.60
C PRO A 55 2.89 40.33 -17.79
N PHE A 56 2.45 39.91 -18.97
CA PHE A 56 3.23 40.03 -20.20
C PHE A 56 3.30 41.46 -20.73
N ALA A 57 4.44 41.81 -21.34
CA ALA A 57 4.57 43.02 -22.14
C ALA A 57 3.60 43.00 -23.35
N LYS A 58 3.11 44.17 -23.78
CA LYS A 58 2.04 44.29 -24.79
C LYS A 58 2.41 43.64 -26.13
N ASP A 59 3.66 43.80 -26.54
CA ASP A 59 4.23 43.22 -27.76
C ASP A 59 4.21 41.69 -27.72
N VAL A 60 4.62 41.08 -26.60
CA VAL A 60 4.57 39.63 -26.40
C VAL A 60 3.11 39.14 -26.36
N LYS A 61 2.27 39.80 -25.56
CA LYS A 61 0.84 39.44 -25.40
C LYS A 61 0.06 39.46 -26.72
N SER A 62 0.41 40.37 -27.64
CA SER A 62 -0.22 40.45 -28.96
C SER A 62 0.08 39.26 -29.88
N ARG A 63 1.20 38.56 -29.63
CA ARG A 63 1.71 37.47 -30.48
C ARG A 63 1.40 36.07 -29.96
N ILE A 64 1.25 35.89 -28.64
CA ILE A 64 1.13 34.56 -28.01
C ILE A 64 -0.31 34.06 -27.93
N ASN A 65 -0.54 32.76 -28.19
CA ASN A 65 -1.83 32.12 -27.92
C ASN A 65 -1.87 31.57 -26.49
N LEU A 66 -2.57 32.26 -25.58
CA LEU A 66 -2.71 31.79 -24.19
C LEU A 66 -3.79 30.71 -24.04
N ASP A 67 -4.72 30.63 -24.98
CA ASP A 67 -5.83 29.67 -24.95
C ASP A 67 -5.43 28.28 -25.50
N ASP A 68 -4.23 28.17 -26.08
CA ASP A 68 -3.72 26.98 -26.77
C ASP A 68 -2.34 26.56 -26.26
N ILE A 69 -2.13 26.68 -24.94
CA ILE A 69 -0.92 26.16 -24.29
C ILE A 69 -1.15 24.68 -23.98
N HIS A 70 -0.34 23.80 -24.56
CA HIS A 70 -0.44 22.37 -24.31
C HIS A 70 0.45 21.93 -23.15
N SER A 71 0.13 20.78 -22.56
CA SER A 71 0.96 20.17 -21.51
C SER A 71 2.40 19.88 -21.96
N SER A 72 2.61 19.65 -23.27
CA SER A 72 3.92 19.47 -23.89
C SER A 72 4.77 20.75 -23.93
N ASP A 73 4.15 21.93 -23.77
CA ASP A 73 4.84 23.20 -23.66
C ASP A 73 5.35 23.50 -22.25
N ILE A 74 4.90 22.69 -21.26
CA ILE A 74 5.35 22.75 -19.88
C ILE A 74 6.55 21.83 -19.69
N ASP A 75 7.70 22.43 -19.44
CA ASP A 75 8.95 21.75 -19.18
C ASP A 75 9.19 21.60 -17.67
N PHE A 76 9.14 20.35 -17.22
CA PHE A 76 9.37 19.91 -15.85
C PHE A 76 10.79 19.36 -15.61
N THR A 77 11.71 19.47 -16.57
CA THR A 77 13.05 18.86 -16.48
C THR A 77 13.85 19.35 -15.28
N ARG A 78 13.58 20.57 -14.81
CA ARG A 78 14.21 21.18 -13.62
C ARG A 78 13.33 21.10 -12.37
N LEU A 79 12.26 20.30 -12.38
CA LEU A 79 11.41 20.04 -11.22
C LEU A 79 11.78 18.68 -10.63
N PHE A 80 12.26 18.69 -9.41
CA PHE A 80 12.51 17.51 -8.60
C PHE A 80 11.27 17.20 -7.77
N VAL A 81 10.80 15.94 -7.84
CA VAL A 81 9.67 15.45 -7.04
C VAL A 81 10.17 14.33 -6.15
N THR A 82 10.00 14.50 -4.84
CA THR A 82 10.46 13.52 -3.84
C THR A 82 9.29 13.12 -2.94
N HIS A 83 9.10 11.82 -2.74
CA HIS A 83 8.11 11.30 -1.79
C HIS A 83 8.79 10.97 -0.47
N LYS A 84 8.25 11.50 0.63
CA LYS A 84 8.63 11.02 1.97
C LYS A 84 8.04 9.62 2.20
N LYS A 85 8.57 8.96 3.22
CA LYS A 85 8.07 7.65 3.67
C LYS A 85 6.58 7.71 3.98
N THR A 86 5.85 6.67 3.58
CA THR A 86 4.43 6.50 3.94
C THR A 86 4.25 6.45 5.45
N GLU A 87 3.33 7.24 5.96
CA GLU A 87 2.90 7.22 7.35
C GLU A 87 1.48 6.68 7.44
N TYR A 88 1.28 5.72 8.34
CA TYR A 88 -0.04 5.15 8.60
C TYR A 88 -0.62 5.79 9.86
N LEU A 89 -1.82 6.34 9.72
CA LEU A 89 -2.52 6.99 10.81
C LEU A 89 -3.18 5.91 11.66
N LEU A 90 -2.86 5.93 12.96
CA LEU A 90 -3.57 5.11 13.93
C LEU A 90 -5.06 5.47 13.90
N PRO A 91 -5.97 4.49 14.02
CA PRO A 91 -7.36 4.80 14.28
C PRO A 91 -7.40 5.66 15.55
N ASN A 92 -8.04 6.83 15.49
CA ASN A 92 -8.26 7.65 16.67
C ASN A 92 -9.08 6.83 17.66
N ILE A 93 -8.42 6.24 18.65
CA ILE A 93 -9.10 5.72 19.84
C ILE A 93 -9.53 6.98 20.60
N VAL A 94 -10.78 7.39 20.39
CA VAL A 94 -11.43 8.41 21.19
C VAL A 94 -11.65 7.80 22.58
N ASN A 95 -10.61 7.80 23.40
CA ASN A 95 -10.75 7.71 24.84
C ASN A 95 -10.55 9.11 25.38
N GLY A 96 -11.61 9.63 26.00
CA GLY A 96 -11.57 10.88 26.74
C GLY A 96 -10.47 10.87 27.80
N ASP A 97 -9.98 12.07 28.07
CA ASP A 97 -9.21 12.48 29.23
C ASP A 97 -7.69 12.18 29.26
N THR A 98 -6.95 13.25 28.92
CA THR A 98 -5.86 13.88 29.73
C THR A 98 -4.45 13.92 29.08
N LYS A 99 -4.07 15.15 28.69
CA LYS A 99 -2.77 15.86 28.72
C LYS A 99 -1.45 15.14 28.36
N GLN A 100 -0.80 15.73 27.33
CA GLN A 100 0.65 16.01 27.14
C GLN A 100 1.70 14.92 27.41
N SER A 101 2.52 14.62 26.38
CA SER A 101 3.98 14.82 26.39
C SER A 101 4.66 14.26 25.13
N ILE A 102 5.80 14.87 24.80
CA ILE A 102 6.65 14.74 23.62
C ILE A 102 7.48 13.44 23.61
N ALA A 103 7.81 13.00 22.37
CA ALA A 103 8.90 12.10 21.95
C ALA A 103 8.80 10.57 22.19
N VAL A 104 8.91 9.86 21.05
CA VAL A 104 9.56 8.57 20.74
C VAL A 104 8.68 7.82 19.72
N PRO A 105 9.21 7.39 18.56
CA PRO A 105 8.44 6.57 17.63
C PRO A 105 8.10 5.23 18.32
N PRO A 106 6.83 4.78 18.34
CA PRO A 106 6.53 3.50 18.94
C PRO A 106 7.19 2.40 18.10
N LYS A 107 8.19 1.73 18.67
CA LYS A 107 8.85 0.54 18.11
C LYS A 107 7.95 -0.70 18.06
N THR A 108 6.68 -0.55 18.41
CA THR A 108 5.66 -1.59 18.36
C THR A 108 4.32 -0.88 18.40
N LEU A 109 3.53 -0.98 17.33
CA LEU A 109 2.13 -0.56 17.33
C LEU A 109 1.41 -1.30 18.47
N PRO A 110 0.69 -0.62 19.38
CA PRO A 110 -0.06 -1.29 20.44
C PRO A 110 -1.17 -2.17 19.83
N PRO A 111 -1.40 -3.38 20.37
CA PRO A 111 -2.34 -4.35 19.82
C PRO A 111 -3.77 -4.02 20.25
N THR A 112 -4.40 -3.03 19.64
CA THR A 112 -5.84 -2.76 19.86
C THR A 112 -6.55 -2.36 18.56
N LEU A 113 -6.40 -3.20 17.53
CA LEU A 113 -7.51 -3.49 16.62
C LEU A 113 -8.00 -4.88 17.03
N LYS A 114 -9.32 -5.08 17.16
CA LYS A 114 -9.87 -6.45 17.17
C LYS A 114 -9.39 -7.12 15.88
N ARG A 115 -8.39 -7.99 15.98
CA ARG A 115 -7.96 -8.83 14.87
C ARG A 115 -9.04 -9.89 14.73
N ASP A 116 -9.90 -9.74 13.72
CA ASP A 116 -10.75 -10.85 13.28
C ASP A 116 -9.87 -11.87 12.58
N LEU A 117 -9.07 -12.58 13.39
CA LEU A 117 -8.20 -13.64 12.92
C LEU A 117 -9.07 -14.77 12.41
N LYS A 118 -9.03 -15.01 11.10
CA LYS A 118 -9.76 -16.11 10.48
C LYS A 118 -8.80 -17.28 10.34
N SER A 119 -9.14 -18.40 10.97
CA SER A 119 -8.39 -19.65 10.83
C SER A 119 -9.15 -20.58 9.89
N HIS A 120 -8.42 -21.14 8.92
CA HIS A 120 -8.97 -22.05 7.93
C HIS A 120 -8.17 -23.36 7.93
N VAL A 121 -8.87 -24.49 8.03
CA VAL A 121 -8.29 -25.81 7.73
C VAL A 121 -8.15 -25.92 6.22
N LEU A 122 -6.93 -25.96 5.72
CA LEU A 122 -6.65 -26.06 4.29
C LEU A 122 -6.53 -27.51 3.82
N PHE A 123 -6.13 -28.40 4.73
CA PHE A 123 -5.92 -29.81 4.45
C PHE A 123 -6.17 -30.63 5.71
N SER A 124 -6.80 -31.80 5.56
CA SER A 124 -6.98 -32.79 6.62
C SER A 124 -6.66 -34.17 6.06
N SER A 125 -5.75 -34.90 6.71
CA SER A 125 -5.47 -36.32 6.41
C SER A 125 -5.66 -37.18 7.64
N ILE A 126 -6.00 -38.45 7.47
CA ILE A 126 -6.16 -39.42 8.54
C ILE A 126 -5.22 -40.59 8.28
N PHE A 127 -4.30 -40.83 9.22
CA PHE A 127 -3.39 -41.95 9.22
C PHE A 127 -3.92 -43.00 10.19
N THR A 128 -4.07 -44.25 9.75
CA THR A 128 -4.69 -45.31 10.55
C THR A 128 -3.70 -46.45 10.74
N ASN A 129 -3.43 -46.80 11.99
CA ASN A 129 -2.55 -47.92 12.34
C ASN A 129 -3.35 -49.03 13.04
N LYS A 130 -3.67 -50.08 12.29
CA LYS A 130 -4.35 -51.29 12.81
C LYS A 130 -3.37 -52.39 13.26
N THR A 131 -2.08 -52.11 13.25
CA THR A 131 -1.03 -53.07 13.60
C THR A 131 -0.73 -53.04 15.09
N SER A 132 0.14 -53.95 15.54
CA SER A 132 0.62 -54.02 16.93
C SER A 132 1.84 -53.12 17.20
N GLU A 133 2.40 -52.47 16.18
CA GLU A 133 3.62 -51.66 16.28
C GLU A 133 3.37 -50.23 15.85
N THR A 134 4.14 -49.27 16.38
CA THR A 134 4.04 -47.85 16.02
C THR A 134 4.46 -47.65 14.56
N GLN A 135 3.72 -46.81 13.83
CA GLN A 135 4.03 -46.47 12.44
C GLN A 135 4.40 -44.99 12.31
N THR A 136 5.48 -44.69 11.59
CA THR A 136 5.85 -43.32 11.21
C THR A 136 5.51 -43.11 9.74
N ASN A 137 4.69 -42.11 9.45
CA ASN A 137 4.29 -41.72 8.11
C ASN A 137 4.91 -40.37 7.76
N HIS A 138 5.23 -40.13 6.49
CA HIS A 138 5.67 -38.83 6.03
C HIS A 138 4.50 -38.09 5.36
N LEU A 139 4.23 -36.86 5.82
CA LEU A 139 3.25 -35.96 5.25
C LEU A 139 3.98 -34.79 4.59
N ARG A 140 3.87 -34.72 3.26
CA ARG A 140 4.32 -33.57 2.47
C ARG A 140 3.14 -32.94 1.75
N THR A 141 2.97 -31.63 1.89
CA THR A 141 1.94 -30.87 1.18
C THR A 141 2.44 -29.48 0.79
N GLU A 142 1.93 -28.98 -0.34
CA GLU A 142 2.18 -27.64 -0.87
C GLU A 142 0.83 -26.95 -1.11
N ARG A 143 0.73 -25.68 -0.72
CA ARG A 143 -0.45 -24.86 -0.97
C ARG A 143 -0.06 -23.45 -1.37
N ARG A 144 -0.89 -22.81 -2.19
CA ARG A 144 -0.73 -21.42 -2.60
C ARG A 144 -1.88 -20.58 -2.08
N THR A 145 -1.57 -19.45 -1.45
CA THR A 145 -2.56 -18.43 -1.03
C THR A 145 -2.25 -17.13 -1.74
N SER A 146 -3.27 -16.30 -1.96
CA SER A 146 -3.09 -14.94 -2.46
C SER A 146 -3.29 -13.96 -1.32
N SER A 147 -2.31 -13.09 -1.07
CA SER A 147 -2.48 -11.91 -0.24
C SER A 147 -2.87 -10.75 -1.14
N SER A 148 -3.78 -9.89 -0.70
CA SER A 148 -4.21 -8.73 -1.46
C SER A 148 -4.01 -7.46 -0.66
N CYS A 149 -3.68 -6.36 -1.33
CA CYS A 149 -3.76 -5.05 -0.73
C CYS A 149 -4.35 -4.04 -1.69
N ARG A 150 -5.46 -3.41 -1.29
CA ARG A 150 -6.15 -2.37 -2.02
C ARG A 150 -5.75 -1.01 -1.48
N LEU A 151 -5.31 -0.13 -2.36
CA LEU A 151 -5.05 1.27 -2.08
C LEU A 151 -6.15 2.12 -2.73
N SER A 152 -6.64 3.13 -2.02
CA SER A 152 -7.63 4.10 -2.52
C SER A 152 -7.22 5.50 -2.13
N LEU A 153 -6.91 6.35 -3.10
CA LEU A 153 -6.50 7.72 -2.92
C LEU A 153 -7.73 8.63 -2.74
N GLN A 154 -7.65 9.53 -1.78
CA GLN A 154 -8.72 10.47 -1.43
C GLN A 154 -8.31 11.91 -1.66
N LYS A 155 -7.04 12.22 -1.41
CA LYS A 155 -6.42 13.51 -1.69
C LYS A 155 -5.11 13.26 -2.41
N VAL A 156 -4.97 13.73 -3.64
CA VAL A 156 -3.80 13.42 -4.46
C VAL A 156 -3.42 14.60 -5.36
N VAL A 157 -2.11 14.77 -5.55
CA VAL A 157 -1.56 15.65 -6.57
C VAL A 157 -1.15 14.85 -7.81
N THR A 158 -1.55 15.33 -8.99
CA THR A 158 -1.25 14.72 -10.29
C THR A 158 -0.41 15.63 -11.16
N LYS A 159 0.24 15.03 -12.17
CA LYS A 159 0.96 15.75 -13.23
C LYS A 159 0.40 15.30 -14.58
N GLY A 160 -0.43 16.14 -15.20
CA GLY A 160 -1.06 15.81 -16.48
C GLY A 160 -1.93 14.56 -16.38
N GLY A 161 -2.71 14.44 -15.30
CA GLY A 161 -3.57 13.30 -14.98
C GLY A 161 -2.83 12.06 -14.48
N SER A 162 -1.50 12.05 -14.48
CA SER A 162 -0.71 10.90 -14.02
C SER A 162 -0.36 11.03 -12.54
N ILE A 163 -0.45 9.92 -11.82
CA ILE A 163 -0.02 9.79 -10.43
C ILE A 163 1.36 9.14 -10.44
N ASN A 164 2.23 9.53 -9.52
CA ASN A 164 3.41 8.73 -9.21
C ASN A 164 3.58 8.83 -7.70
N LEU A 165 3.24 7.77 -6.98
CA LEU A 165 3.34 7.71 -5.54
C LEU A 165 3.92 6.36 -5.14
N GLN A 166 4.96 6.41 -4.30
CA GLN A 166 5.54 5.22 -3.69
C GLN A 166 4.89 4.99 -2.33
N ILE A 167 4.12 3.92 -2.21
CA ILE A 167 3.40 3.55 -1.00
C ILE A 167 4.00 2.26 -0.44
N GLY A 168 4.57 2.33 0.77
CA GLY A 168 5.08 1.15 1.47
C GLY A 168 3.99 0.47 2.29
N PRO A 169 4.09 -0.85 2.57
CA PRO A 169 3.08 -1.58 3.33
C PRO A 169 2.93 -1.08 4.80
N PRO A 170 1.77 -1.29 5.44
CA PRO A 170 1.43 -0.74 6.77
C PRO A 170 2.34 -1.15 7.91
N SER A 171 2.92 -2.35 7.84
CA SER A 171 3.82 -2.85 8.86
C SER A 171 4.80 -3.87 8.28
N MET A 172 5.89 -4.10 9.01
CA MET A 172 6.84 -5.18 8.69
C MET A 172 6.16 -6.55 8.71
N SER A 173 5.14 -6.76 9.55
CA SER A 173 4.40 -8.02 9.63
C SER A 173 3.55 -8.24 8.38
N VAL A 174 2.84 -7.20 7.92
CA VAL A 174 2.09 -7.23 6.65
C VAL A 174 3.04 -7.46 5.48
N GLN A 175 4.19 -6.81 5.48
CA GLN A 175 5.19 -6.97 4.43
C GLN A 175 5.80 -8.38 4.39
N ALA A 176 6.23 -8.89 5.55
CA ALA A 176 6.92 -10.18 5.63
C ALA A 176 5.96 -11.33 5.31
N ASN A 177 4.73 -11.27 5.82
CA ASN A 177 3.78 -12.36 5.72
C ASN A 177 2.86 -12.24 4.50
N GLY A 178 2.55 -11.03 4.05
CA GLY A 178 1.76 -10.79 2.84
C GLY A 178 2.59 -10.79 1.55
N GLY A 179 3.92 -10.86 1.65
CA GLY A 179 4.80 -10.92 0.47
C GLY A 179 4.94 -9.61 -0.31
N PHE A 180 4.29 -8.52 0.12
CA PHE A 180 4.25 -7.25 -0.59
C PHE A 180 5.64 -6.61 -0.78
N ARG A 181 5.84 -5.99 -1.96
CA ARG A 181 7.03 -5.17 -2.25
C ARG A 181 7.16 -3.99 -1.29
N ARG A 182 8.39 -3.49 -1.12
CA ARG A 182 8.69 -2.33 -0.25
C ARG A 182 8.00 -1.06 -0.68
N GLU A 183 7.81 -0.88 -1.97
CA GLU A 183 7.22 0.31 -2.58
C GLU A 183 6.29 -0.14 -3.69
N ILE A 184 5.09 0.39 -3.64
CA ILE A 184 4.05 0.25 -4.64
C ILE A 184 3.98 1.57 -5.39
N THR A 185 4.12 1.56 -6.72
CA THR A 185 4.03 2.77 -7.54
C THR A 185 2.65 2.85 -8.19
N MET A 186 1.80 3.74 -7.69
CA MET A 186 0.52 4.05 -8.35
C MET A 186 0.78 5.01 -9.51
N SER A 187 0.29 4.67 -10.71
CA SER A 187 0.65 5.39 -11.95
C SER A 187 -0.48 6.15 -12.64
N LYS A 188 -1.73 5.67 -12.54
CA LYS A 188 -2.89 6.27 -13.24
C LYS A 188 -4.18 6.20 -12.45
N ASP A 189 -4.42 5.11 -11.75
CA ASP A 189 -5.69 4.89 -11.07
C ASP A 189 -5.70 5.49 -9.67
N ILE A 190 -6.87 5.98 -9.27
CA ILE A 190 -7.13 6.48 -7.92
C ILE A 190 -7.29 5.31 -6.95
N GLU A 191 -7.57 4.12 -7.48
CA GLU A 191 -7.63 2.87 -6.73
C GLU A 191 -6.86 1.79 -7.44
N GLU A 192 -6.07 1.03 -6.69
CA GLU A 192 -5.26 -0.05 -7.24
C GLU A 192 -5.24 -1.22 -6.26
N VAL A 193 -5.30 -2.44 -6.79
CA VAL A 193 -5.26 -3.67 -6.02
C VAL A 193 -4.02 -4.46 -6.40
N PHE A 194 -3.22 -4.77 -5.39
CA PHE A 194 -2.00 -5.57 -5.54
C PHE A 194 -2.28 -6.95 -4.98
N GLU A 195 -1.99 -7.98 -5.76
CA GLU A 195 -2.06 -9.37 -5.32
C GLU A 195 -0.67 -10.00 -5.33
N GLU A 196 -0.34 -10.75 -4.28
CA GLU A 196 0.92 -11.47 -4.14
C GLU A 196 0.62 -12.93 -3.75
N GLU A 197 1.17 -13.87 -4.51
CA GLU A 197 1.02 -15.30 -4.26
C GLU A 197 2.10 -15.80 -3.28
N LEU A 198 1.68 -16.46 -2.21
CA LEU A 198 2.55 -17.15 -1.27
C LEU A 198 2.40 -18.65 -1.42
N THR A 199 3.53 -19.37 -1.46
CA THR A 199 3.56 -20.83 -1.44
C THR A 199 3.96 -21.32 -0.05
N TRP A 200 3.07 -22.07 0.56
CA TRP A 200 3.21 -22.75 1.84
C TRP A 200 3.59 -24.20 1.60
N THR A 201 4.65 -24.66 2.26
CA THR A 201 5.07 -26.06 2.21
C THR A 201 5.14 -26.63 3.62
N LEU A 202 4.60 -27.84 3.79
CA LEU A 202 4.71 -28.64 4.99
C LEU A 202 5.40 -29.95 4.62
N ASP A 203 6.42 -30.32 5.38
CA ASP A 203 7.11 -31.61 5.31
C ASP A 203 7.32 -32.07 6.76
N THR A 204 6.57 -33.09 7.19
CA THR A 204 6.56 -33.55 8.59
C THR A 204 6.36 -35.04 8.69
N GLU A 205 6.87 -35.62 9.78
CA GLU A 205 6.59 -36.99 10.19
C GLU A 205 5.35 -37.05 11.09
N ILE A 206 4.50 -38.04 10.88
CA ILE A 206 3.29 -38.33 11.64
C ILE A 206 3.43 -39.73 12.25
N VAL A 207 3.59 -39.77 13.57
CA VAL A 207 3.69 -41.01 14.34
C VAL A 207 2.28 -41.44 14.74
N VAL A 208 1.92 -42.69 14.46
CA VAL A 208 0.61 -43.27 14.75
C VAL A 208 0.78 -44.50 15.65
N PRO A 209 0.29 -44.47 16.89
CA PRO A 209 0.37 -45.61 17.80
C PRO A 209 -0.43 -46.84 17.31
N PRO A 210 -0.10 -48.06 17.81
CA PRO A 210 -0.85 -49.28 17.53
C PRO A 210 -2.34 -49.15 17.92
N GLY A 211 -3.25 -49.46 16.99
CA GLY A 211 -4.69 -49.40 17.24
C GLY A 211 -5.28 -47.98 17.30
N TYR A 212 -4.59 -46.97 16.76
CA TYR A 212 -5.05 -45.58 16.71
C TYR A 212 -5.17 -45.08 15.27
N LYS A 213 -6.00 -44.05 15.09
CA LYS A 213 -5.98 -43.16 13.94
C LYS A 213 -5.54 -41.76 14.39
N THR A 214 -4.68 -41.14 13.62
CA THR A 214 -4.20 -39.76 13.83
C THR A 214 -4.69 -38.91 12.67
N ARG A 215 -5.51 -37.90 12.96
CA ARG A 215 -5.89 -36.84 12.01
C ARG A 215 -4.85 -35.73 12.08
N ALA A 216 -4.31 -35.34 10.93
CA ALA A 216 -3.43 -34.19 10.78
C ALA A 216 -4.12 -33.09 9.97
N GLU A 217 -4.28 -31.90 10.56
CA GLU A 217 -4.92 -30.75 9.94
C GLU A 217 -3.92 -29.59 9.78
N LEU A 218 -3.74 -29.11 8.56
CA LEU A 218 -2.97 -27.89 8.29
C LEU A 218 -3.92 -26.69 8.39
N ILE A 219 -3.64 -25.81 9.35
CA ILE A 219 -4.43 -24.61 9.60
C ILE A 219 -3.60 -23.38 9.25
N ILE A 220 -4.17 -22.50 8.43
CA ILE A 220 -3.63 -21.16 8.18
C ILE A 220 -4.47 -20.14 8.92
N THR A 221 -3.80 -19.16 9.51
CA THR A 221 -4.43 -17.99 10.13
C THR A 221 -4.18 -16.79 9.23
N GLU A 222 -5.24 -16.11 8.85
CA GLU A 222 -5.24 -14.88 8.06
C GLU A 222 -5.64 -13.69 8.94
N ASP A 223 -5.15 -12.52 8.56
CA ASP A 223 -5.45 -11.24 9.20
C ASP A 223 -5.81 -10.20 8.15
N GLU A 224 -6.53 -9.17 8.59
CA GLU A 224 -6.94 -8.05 7.76
C GLU A 224 -6.43 -6.75 8.39
N TYR A 225 -5.86 -5.88 7.56
CA TYR A 225 -5.47 -4.53 7.94
C TYR A 225 -6.32 -3.53 7.18
N TYR A 226 -6.96 -2.62 7.90
CA TYR A 226 -7.61 -1.45 7.32
C TYR A 226 -7.08 -0.18 8.00
N GLY A 227 -6.59 0.77 7.21
CA GLY A 227 -6.06 2.02 7.78
C GLY A 227 -5.92 3.15 6.78
N LYS A 228 -5.86 4.37 7.32
CA LYS A 228 -5.57 5.58 6.54
C LYS A 228 -4.06 5.76 6.44
N PHE A 229 -3.57 6.20 5.28
CA PHE A 229 -2.17 6.54 5.06
C PHE A 229 -2.03 7.97 4.55
N GLN A 230 -0.83 8.52 4.74
CA GLN A 230 -0.39 9.77 4.14
C GLN A 230 1.02 9.66 3.55
N VAL A 231 1.25 10.38 2.45
CA VAL A 231 2.55 10.51 1.79
C VAL A 231 2.78 11.98 1.46
N GLU A 232 3.78 12.58 2.10
CA GLU A 232 4.19 13.95 1.78
C GLU A 232 5.06 13.95 0.53
N THR A 233 4.60 14.64 -0.52
CA THR A 233 5.35 14.87 -1.76
C THR A 233 5.93 16.28 -1.74
N ILE A 234 7.24 16.39 -1.93
CA ILE A 234 7.98 17.64 -2.06
C ILE A 234 8.23 17.91 -3.54
N PHE A 235 7.90 19.12 -3.97
CA PHE A 235 8.22 19.67 -5.28
C PHE A 235 9.29 20.74 -5.10
N GLU A 236 10.43 20.60 -5.76
CA GLU A 236 11.54 21.54 -5.65
C GLU A 236 12.14 21.87 -7.02
N GLY A 237 12.47 23.13 -7.25
CA GLY A 237 13.19 23.58 -8.45
C GLY A 237 12.39 24.58 -9.27
N SER A 238 12.36 24.41 -10.59
CA SER A 238 11.70 25.36 -11.50
C SER A 238 10.92 24.66 -12.61
N ILE A 239 9.88 25.35 -13.07
CA ILE A 239 9.09 24.95 -14.24
C ILE A 239 9.25 26.03 -15.30
N SER A 240 9.38 25.64 -16.56
CA SER A 240 9.33 26.59 -17.67
C SER A 240 8.21 26.29 -18.64
N VAL A 241 7.51 27.32 -19.11
CA VAL A 241 6.42 27.20 -20.08
C VAL A 241 6.80 27.94 -21.35
N LYS A 242 6.79 27.23 -22.48
CA LYS A 242 7.06 27.80 -23.80
C LYS A 242 5.79 28.45 -24.32
N LEU A 243 5.88 29.70 -24.74
CA LEU A 243 4.78 30.45 -25.35
C LEU A 243 5.01 30.54 -26.85
N ARG A 244 4.01 30.14 -27.62
CA ARG A 244 4.10 30.04 -29.09
C ARG A 244 3.39 31.17 -29.82
N ASP A 245 3.93 31.53 -30.97
CA ASP A 245 3.34 32.53 -31.86
C ASP A 245 2.06 31.97 -32.47
N LYS A 246 1.00 32.79 -32.48
CA LYS A 246 -0.30 32.44 -33.08
C LYS A 246 -0.21 32.10 -34.57
N LYS A 247 0.79 32.64 -35.29
CA LYS A 247 0.85 32.53 -36.76
C LYS A 247 1.59 31.28 -37.23
N ASP A 248 2.74 31.00 -36.64
CA ASP A 248 3.67 29.98 -37.14
C ASP A 248 4.06 28.92 -36.08
N GLY A 249 3.58 29.06 -34.83
CA GLY A 249 3.86 28.11 -33.75
C GLY A 249 5.29 28.17 -33.20
N SER A 250 6.11 29.13 -33.66
CA SER A 250 7.47 29.35 -33.16
C SER A 250 7.45 29.84 -31.70
N VAL A 251 8.52 29.57 -30.94
CA VAL A 251 8.61 30.00 -29.54
C VAL A 251 8.90 31.50 -29.48
N VAL A 252 7.97 32.27 -28.92
CA VAL A 252 8.08 33.74 -28.76
C VAL A 252 8.71 34.10 -27.42
N SER A 253 8.38 33.35 -26.37
CA SER A 253 8.85 33.63 -25.01
C SER A 253 8.82 32.35 -24.16
N VAL A 254 9.57 32.37 -23.06
CA VAL A 254 9.57 31.30 -22.07
C VAL A 254 9.34 31.90 -20.69
N VAL A 255 8.26 31.48 -20.03
CA VAL A 255 7.99 31.84 -18.64
C VAL A 255 8.75 30.87 -17.75
N VAL A 256 9.68 31.36 -16.95
CA VAL A 256 10.40 30.55 -15.96
C VAL A 256 9.86 30.84 -14.56
N ILE A 257 9.35 29.82 -13.90
CA ILE A 257 8.75 29.89 -12.57
C ILE A 257 9.74 29.27 -11.58
N ASN A 258 10.50 30.12 -10.88
CA ASN A 258 11.49 29.70 -9.88
C ASN A 258 10.92 29.59 -8.45
N ASP A 259 9.81 30.29 -8.20
CA ASP A 259 9.12 30.29 -6.91
C ASP A 259 7.79 29.57 -7.09
N LEU A 260 7.79 28.29 -6.72
CA LEU A 260 6.64 27.41 -6.88
C LEU A 260 5.46 27.83 -5.99
N SER A 261 5.72 28.53 -4.88
CA SER A 261 4.68 28.96 -3.93
C SER A 261 3.69 29.96 -4.53
N LYS A 262 4.05 30.60 -5.64
CA LYS A 262 3.19 31.56 -6.37
C LYS A 262 1.95 30.93 -6.98
N PHE A 263 1.99 29.63 -7.31
CA PHE A 263 0.87 28.93 -7.94
C PHE A 263 0.50 27.63 -7.20
N LEU A 264 1.47 26.97 -6.56
CA LEU A 264 1.23 25.85 -5.65
C LEU A 264 0.91 26.38 -4.25
N THR A 265 -0.33 26.81 -4.06
CA THR A 265 -0.79 27.51 -2.85
C THR A 265 -1.59 26.62 -1.89
N ALA A 266 -1.80 27.12 -0.66
CA ALA A 266 -2.63 26.48 0.36
C ALA A 266 -4.08 26.23 -0.07
N LYS A 267 -4.64 27.08 -0.95
CA LYS A 267 -5.97 26.87 -1.56
C LYS A 267 -6.05 25.50 -2.24
N ASN A 268 -4.97 25.12 -2.90
CA ASN A 268 -4.87 23.87 -3.64
C ASN A 268 -4.31 22.72 -2.78
N GLY A 269 -4.03 22.96 -1.49
CA GLY A 269 -3.53 21.95 -0.55
C GLY A 269 -2.01 21.83 -0.49
N PHE A 270 -1.28 22.80 -1.06
CA PHE A 270 0.18 22.88 -0.95
C PHE A 270 0.61 23.75 0.22
N HIS A 271 1.74 23.42 0.81
CA HIS A 271 2.34 24.20 1.89
C HIS A 271 3.79 24.56 1.55
N PRO A 272 4.22 25.81 1.77
CA PRO A 272 5.61 26.18 1.57
C PRO A 272 6.50 25.46 2.57
N ILE A 273 7.68 25.04 2.12
CA ILE A 273 8.68 24.46 3.02
C ILE A 273 9.43 25.61 3.72
N PRO A 274 9.54 25.61 5.06
CA PRO A 274 10.27 26.64 5.78
C PRO A 274 11.68 26.80 5.25
N ASN A 275 12.13 28.05 5.06
CA ASN A 275 13.46 28.40 4.58
C ASN A 275 13.80 27.97 3.14
N SER A 276 12.80 27.56 2.33
CA SER A 276 12.98 27.34 0.89
C SER A 276 11.95 28.14 0.09
N THR A 277 12.41 28.91 -0.88
CA THR A 277 11.54 29.65 -1.83
C THR A 277 11.26 28.84 -3.10
N SER A 278 12.01 27.77 -3.34
CA SER A 278 11.89 26.92 -4.53
C SER A 278 11.19 25.60 -4.25
N ALA A 279 10.73 25.37 -3.00
CA ALA A 279 10.15 24.10 -2.60
C ALA A 279 8.80 24.25 -1.88
N VAL A 280 7.87 23.38 -2.25
CA VAL A 280 6.54 23.26 -1.64
C VAL A 280 6.21 21.80 -1.41
N CYS A 281 5.38 21.50 -0.42
CA CYS A 281 4.91 20.14 -0.15
C CYS A 281 3.41 19.99 -0.33
N PHE A 282 2.99 18.77 -0.65
CA PHE A 282 1.59 18.35 -0.73
C PHE A 282 1.44 17.04 0.03
N VAL A 283 0.44 16.94 0.90
CA VAL A 283 0.13 15.70 1.63
C VAL A 283 -0.92 14.92 0.84
N ASN A 284 -0.49 13.80 0.25
CA ASN A 284 -1.38 12.81 -0.35
C ASN A 284 -1.97 11.95 0.75
N GLU A 285 -3.25 11.61 0.64
CA GLU A 285 -3.98 10.83 1.63
C GLU A 285 -4.80 9.75 0.94
N GLY A 286 -4.89 8.59 1.58
CA GLY A 286 -5.70 7.49 1.10
C GLY A 286 -5.98 6.45 2.16
N PHE A 287 -6.66 5.38 1.75
CA PHE A 287 -6.96 4.22 2.56
C PHE A 287 -6.27 2.99 1.99
N CYS A 288 -5.88 2.11 2.88
CA CYS A 288 -5.23 0.84 2.59
C CYS A 288 -6.04 -0.26 3.26
N HIS A 289 -6.40 -1.28 2.48
CA HIS A 289 -7.04 -2.49 2.96
C HIS A 289 -6.24 -3.70 2.49
N CYS A 290 -5.51 -4.36 3.39
CA CYS A 290 -4.74 -5.56 3.07
C CYS A 290 -5.33 -6.80 3.75
N HIS A 291 -5.30 -7.92 3.04
CA HIS A 291 -5.63 -9.25 3.52
C HIS A 291 -4.43 -10.17 3.29
N TYR A 292 -3.98 -10.87 4.34
CA TYR A 292 -2.73 -11.62 4.29
C TYR A 292 -2.70 -12.77 5.31
N GLY A 293 -2.00 -13.86 4.96
CA GLY A 293 -1.70 -14.94 5.91
C GLY A 293 -0.73 -14.46 6.97
N ILE A 294 -0.89 -14.87 8.23
CA ILE A 294 0.00 -14.49 9.34
C ILE A 294 0.65 -15.68 10.05
N GLY A 295 0.19 -16.91 9.79
CA GLY A 295 0.77 -18.09 10.40
C GLY A 295 0.19 -19.38 9.86
N GLN A 296 0.95 -20.44 10.05
CA GLN A 296 0.52 -21.81 9.78
C GLN A 296 0.83 -22.70 10.98
N ARG A 297 -0.02 -23.70 11.21
CA ARG A 297 0.23 -24.76 12.20
C ARG A 297 -0.38 -26.07 11.75
N VAL A 298 0.15 -27.16 12.28
CA VAL A 298 -0.41 -28.50 12.12
C VAL A 298 -1.04 -28.92 13.45
N GLU A 299 -2.32 -29.27 13.42
CA GLU A 299 -3.00 -29.87 14.56
C GLU A 299 -3.11 -31.39 14.35
N LEU A 300 -2.69 -32.15 15.36
CA LEU A 300 -2.79 -33.60 15.38
C LEU A 300 -3.84 -34.02 16.40
N GLN A 301 -4.79 -34.83 15.97
CA GLN A 301 -5.83 -35.40 16.82
C GLN A 301 -5.76 -36.92 16.75
N GLU A 302 -5.55 -37.56 17.90
CA GLU A 302 -5.45 -39.02 18.00
C GLU A 302 -6.76 -39.59 18.54
N GLU A 303 -7.25 -40.66 17.92
CA GLU A 303 -8.45 -41.37 18.33
C GLU A 303 -8.21 -42.87 18.24
N LYS A 304 -8.67 -43.61 19.26
CA LYS A 304 -8.55 -45.07 19.26
C LYS A 304 -9.52 -45.68 18.24
N ILE A 305 -9.08 -46.72 17.52
CA ILE A 305 -9.89 -47.48 16.55
C ILE A 305 -10.84 -48.43 17.28
#